data_AF-A0A955CQT1-F1
#
_entry.id   AF-A0A955CQT1-F1
#
_cell.length_a   1.000
_cell.length_b   1.000
_cell.length_c   1.000
_cell.angle_alpha   90.00
_cell.angle_beta   90.00
_cell.angle_gamma   90.00
#
_symmetry.space_group_name_H-M   'P 1'
#
loop_
_entity.id
_entity.type
_entity.pdbx_description
1 polymer ?
#
loop_
_entity_poly.entity_id
_entity_poly.type
_entity_poly.pdbx_seq_one_letter_code
_entity_poly.pdbx_strand_id
1 'polypeptide(L)'
;MAIIVKHNPSGKHYILLGAGYGMWASARPNRLLGDLFAADRNGQSRLLCLCDEQGGVEWAYAERVSIVSVDGLSPSQVLAGFVQPEDAD
;
A
#
# COMPACT_ATOMS: atom_id res chain seq x y z
N MET A 1 12.35 15.46 1.20
CA MET A 1 11.55 14.58 2.07
C MET A 1 11.63 13.18 1.50
N ALA A 2 12.10 12.21 2.29
CA ALA A 2 12.20 10.81 1.89
C ALA A 2 11.51 9.94 2.94
N ILE A 3 10.69 9.01 2.47
CA ILE A 3 9.98 8.06 3.33
C ILE A 3 10.51 6.68 2.98
N ILE A 4 11.14 6.02 3.95
CA ILE A 4 11.61 4.64 3.80
C ILE A 4 10.54 3.72 4.33
N VAL A 5 10.20 2.71 3.54
CA VAL A 5 9.19 1.72 3.86
C VAL A 5 9.75 0.31 3.76
N LYS A 6 9.10 -0.64 4.41
CA LYS A 6 9.39 -2.07 4.33
C LYS A 6 8.22 -2.79 3.69
N HIS A 7 8.48 -3.58 2.65
CA HIS A 7 7.50 -4.52 2.12
C HIS A 7 7.50 -5.79 2.99
N ASN A 8 6.48 -5.91 3.84
CA ASN A 8 6.39 -6.90 4.92
C ASN A 8 6.59 -8.35 4.47
N PRO A 9 5.98 -8.83 3.36
CA PRO A 9 6.20 -10.20 2.88
C PRO A 9 7.65 -10.50 2.48
N SER A 10 8.36 -9.53 1.88
CA SER A 10 9.72 -9.75 1.38
C SER A 10 10.82 -9.33 2.35
N GLY A 11 10.49 -8.47 3.32
CA GLY A 11 11.44 -7.82 4.22
C GLY A 11 12.29 -6.72 3.58
N LYS A 12 12.20 -6.50 2.26
CA LYS A 12 12.95 -5.46 1.54
C LYS A 12 12.49 -4.05 1.88
N HIS A 13 13.43 -3.11 1.75
CA HIS A 13 13.19 -1.68 1.98
C HIS A 13 13.11 -0.93 0.66
N TYR A 14 12.28 0.10 0.63
CA TYR A 14 12.00 0.90 -0.55
C TYR A 14 11.82 2.37 -0.17
N ILE A 15 11.97 3.26 -1.15
CA ILE A 15 11.55 4.65 -1.06
C ILE A 15 10.07 4.73 -1.48
N LEU A 16 9.22 5.34 -0.66
CA LEU A 16 7.85 5.64 -1.06
C LEU A 16 7.83 6.90 -1.93
N LEU A 17 7.36 6.75 -3.18
CA LEU A 17 7.21 7.85 -4.14
C LEU A 17 5.79 8.44 -4.14
N GLY A 18 4.77 7.65 -3.78
CA GLY A 18 3.38 8.12 -3.76
C GLY A 18 2.37 7.03 -3.44
N ALA A 19 1.10 7.42 -3.35
CA ALA A 19 -0.03 6.52 -3.12
C ALA A 19 -1.10 6.70 -4.21
N GLY A 20 -1.84 5.65 -4.51
CA GLY A 20 -2.92 5.67 -5.51
C GLY A 20 -3.96 4.57 -5.28
N TYR A 21 -5.06 4.66 -6.02
CA TYR A 21 -6.10 3.64 -6.05
C TYR A 21 -6.04 2.90 -7.39
N GLY A 22 -5.80 1.59 -7.35
CA GLY A 22 -6.03 0.72 -8.49
C GLY A 22 -7.51 0.37 -8.57
N MET A 23 -8.17 0.74 -9.66
CA MET A 23 -9.50 0.20 -10.00
C MET A 23 -9.31 -1.07 -10.81
N TRP A 24 -9.91 -2.16 -10.35
CA TRP A 24 -9.98 -3.41 -11.11
C TRP A 24 -11.43 -3.81 -11.29
N ALA A 25 -11.76 -4.16 -12.53
CA ALA A 25 -13.00 -4.81 -12.91
C ALA A 25 -12.65 -6.13 -13.60
N SER A 26 -13.00 -7.25 -12.96
CA SER A 26 -13.14 -8.53 -13.66
C SER A 26 -14.60 -8.86 -13.84
N ALA A 27 -15.00 -9.02 -15.10
CA ALA A 27 -16.12 -9.86 -15.46
C ALA A 27 -15.61 -11.31 -15.56
N ARG A 28 -16.14 -12.23 -14.75
CA ARG A 28 -16.02 -13.67 -15.03
C ARG A 28 -17.34 -14.14 -15.63
N PRO A 29 -17.34 -14.73 -16.85
CA PRO A 29 -18.56 -15.26 -17.44
C PRO A 29 -19.10 -16.39 -16.56
N ASN A 30 -20.40 -16.35 -16.28
CA ASN A 30 -21.04 -17.32 -15.40
C ASN A 30 -21.29 -18.62 -16.17
N ARG A 31 -20.76 -19.74 -15.67
CA ARG A 31 -20.69 -21.04 -16.39
C ARG A 31 -22.06 -21.67 -16.70
N LEU A 32 -23.14 -21.16 -16.08
CA LEU A 32 -24.50 -21.72 -16.14
C LEU A 32 -25.50 -20.88 -16.95
N LEU A 33 -25.29 -19.56 -17.13
CA LEU A 33 -26.25 -18.64 -17.79
C LEU A 33 -25.62 -17.71 -18.84
N GLY A 34 -24.33 -17.83 -19.14
CA GLY A 34 -23.63 -16.92 -20.06
C GLY A 34 -23.59 -15.47 -19.56
N ASP A 35 -23.28 -14.52 -20.44
CA ASP A 35 -23.07 -13.09 -20.14
C ASP A 35 -24.30 -12.33 -19.61
N LEU A 36 -25.46 -12.98 -19.47
CA LEU A 36 -26.69 -12.35 -18.98
C LEU A 36 -26.62 -11.97 -17.48
N PHE A 37 -25.68 -12.55 -16.73
CA PHE A 37 -25.39 -12.21 -15.35
C PHE A 37 -23.88 -12.32 -15.09
N ALA A 38 -23.11 -11.41 -15.69
CA ALA A 38 -21.71 -11.21 -15.31
C ALA A 38 -21.67 -10.77 -13.83
N ALA A 39 -20.99 -11.56 -12.99
CA ALA A 39 -20.74 -11.15 -11.63
C ALA A 39 -19.62 -10.10 -11.64
N ASP A 40 -20.01 -8.82 -11.71
CA ASP A 40 -19.09 -7.71 -11.57
C ASP A 40 -18.44 -7.76 -10.18
N ARG A 41 -17.19 -8.21 -10.14
CA ARG A 41 -16.32 -7.99 -8.97
C ARG A 41 -15.50 -6.76 -9.23
N ASN A 42 -16.06 -5.62 -8.84
CA ASN A 42 -15.35 -4.35 -8.78
C ASN A 42 -14.76 -4.19 -7.38
N GLY A 43 -13.47 -3.82 -7.31
CA GLY A 43 -12.79 -3.57 -6.04
C GLY A 43 -11.81 -2.41 -6.19
N GLN A 44 -11.63 -1.65 -5.11
CA GLN A 44 -10.57 -0.66 -5.00
C GLN A 44 -9.41 -1.25 -4.23
N SER A 45 -8.21 -1.22 -4.82
CA SER A 45 -6.98 -1.61 -4.15
C SER A 45 -6.18 -0.36 -3.82
N ARG A 46 -5.82 -0.19 -2.54
CA ARG A 46 -4.91 0.87 -2.10
C ARG A 46 -3.49 0.46 -2.44
N LEU A 47 -2.85 1.20 -3.34
CA LEU A 47 -1.52 0.90 -3.84
C LEU A 47 -0.54 2.02 -3.46
N LEU A 48 0.71 1.63 -3.26
CA LEU A 48 1.85 2.52 -3.03
C LEU A 48 2.83 2.36 -4.18
N CYS A 49 3.33 3.48 -4.68
CA CYS A 49 4.39 3.54 -5.67
C CYS A 49 5.73 3.55 -4.93
N LEU A 50 6.52 2.50 -5.13
CA LEU A 50 7.77 2.24 -4.44
C LEU A 50 8.95 2.30 -5.41
N CYS A 51 10.12 2.68 -4.90
CA CYS A 51 11.38 2.70 -5.62
C CYS A 51 12.43 1.87 -4.89
N ASP A 52 13.07 0.93 -5.59
CA ASP A 52 14.16 0.11 -5.07
C ASP A 52 15.52 0.84 -5.09
N GLU A 53 16.56 0.20 -4.56
CA GLU A 53 17.89 0.80 -4.49
C GLU A 53 18.58 1.01 -5.85
N GLN A 54 18.08 0.37 -6.91
CA GLN A 54 18.55 0.56 -8.28
C GLN A 54 17.77 1.64 -9.04
N GLY A 55 16.73 2.23 -8.43
CA GLY A 55 15.86 3.20 -9.08
C GLY A 55 14.67 2.59 -9.82
N GLY A 56 14.43 1.29 -9.68
CA GLY A 56 13.30 0.57 -10.25
C GLY A 56 11.99 0.93 -9.54
N VAL A 57 10.92 1.13 -10.31
CA VAL A 57 9.60 1.54 -9.80
C VAL A 57 8.62 0.35 -9.82
N GLU A 58 7.97 0.09 -8.69
CA GLU A 58 6.94 -0.94 -8.57
C GLU A 58 5.74 -0.48 -7.73
N TRP A 59 4.62 -1.19 -7.85
CA TRP A 59 3.41 -0.94 -7.07
C TRP A 59 3.16 -2.05 -6.06
N ALA A 60 2.94 -1.68 -4.80
CA ALA A 60 2.64 -2.63 -3.72
C ALA A 60 1.30 -2.30 -3.06
N TYR A 61 0.59 -3.33 -2.58
CA TYR A 61 -0.60 -3.14 -1.76
C TYR A 61 -0.25 -2.47 -0.43
N ALA A 62 -0.98 -1.43 -0.07
CA ALA A 62 -0.70 -0.61 1.10
C ALA A 62 -0.69 -1.42 2.41
N GLU A 63 -1.57 -2.41 2.56
CA GLU A 63 -1.63 -3.28 3.74
C GLU A 63 -0.41 -4.18 3.92
N ARG A 64 0.46 -4.28 2.90
CA ARG A 64 1.69 -5.08 2.93
C ARG A 64 2.93 -4.25 3.20
N VAL A 65 2.78 -2.96 3.49
CA VAL A 65 3.89 -2.03 3.62
C VAL A 65 3.80 -1.30 4.95
N SER A 66 4.94 -1.19 5.65
CA SER A 66 5.06 -0.41 6.89
C SER A 66 6.07 0.72 6.71
N ILE A 67 5.80 1.88 7.31
CA ILE A 67 6.75 2.99 7.35
C ILE A 67 7.89 2.65 8.32
N VAL A 68 9.13 2.81 7.85
CA VAL A 68 10.35 2.59 8.66
C VAL A 68 10.91 3.91 9.13
N SER A 69 10.97 4.91 8.24
CA SER A 69 11.40 6.26 8.62
C SER A 69 10.81 7.33 7.70
N VAL A 70 10.72 8.55 8.24
CA VAL A 70 10.40 9.78 7.51
C VAL A 70 11.52 10.78 7.80
N ASP A 71 12.22 11.20 6.76
CA ASP A 71 13.37 12.13 6.87
C ASP A 71 14.41 11.69 7.91
N GLY A 72 14.64 10.38 8.00
CA GLY A 72 15.64 9.77 8.90
C GLY A 72 15.16 9.54 10.34
N LEU A 73 13.94 9.94 10.69
CA LEU A 73 13.34 9.72 12.01
C LEU A 73 12.38 8.54 11.99
N SER A 74 12.28 7.80 13.11
CA SER A 74 11.26 6.76 13.26
C SER A 74 9.85 7.37 13.32
N PRO A 75 8.79 6.61 12.97
CA PRO A 75 7.42 7.08 13.13
C PRO A 75 7.10 7.57 14.55
N SER A 76 7.62 6.89 15.59
CA SER A 76 7.42 7.29 16.98
C SER A 76 8.06 8.64 17.31
N GLN A 77 9.24 8.95 16.77
CA GLN A 77 9.89 10.26 16.95
C GLN A 77 9.12 11.36 16.23
N VAL A 78 8.66 11.09 15.00
CA VAL A 78 7.89 12.05 14.20
C VAL A 78 6.54 12.35 14.87
N LEU A 79 5.91 11.34 15.48
CA LEU A 79 4.59 11.45 16.10
C LEU A 79 4.63 11.83 17.59
N ALA A 80 5.80 11.97 18.22
CA ALA A 80 5.93 12.16 19.66
C ALA A 80 5.14 13.36 20.24
N GLY A 81 4.83 14.38 19.43
CA GLY A 81 4.01 15.54 19.82
C GLY A 81 2.52 15.44 19.44
N PHE A 82 2.08 14.34 18.84
CA PHE A 82 0.73 14.16 18.29
C PHE A 82 -0.02 12.98 18.88
N VAL A 83 0.64 12.12 19.68
CA VAL A 83 0.00 10.99 20.37
C VAL A 83 -0.77 11.52 21.57
N GLN A 84 -2.09 11.28 21.62
CA GLN A 84 -2.92 11.60 22.77
C GLN A 84 -2.59 10.62 23.92
N PRO A 85 -2.69 11.03 25.19
CA PRO A 85 -2.38 10.17 26.35
C PRO A 85 -3.21 8.88 26.44
N GLU A 86 -4.32 8.81 25.70
CA GLU A 86 -5.28 7.71 25.70
C GLU A 86 -4.96 6.58 24.69
N ASP A 87 -3.92 6.74 23.85
CA ASP A 87 -3.51 5.76 22.84
C ASP A 87 -2.29 4.90 23.26
N ALA A 88 -1.81 5.04 24.50
CA ALA A 88 -0.65 4.34 25.04
C ALA A 88 -1.05 3.13 25.90
N ASP A 89 -1.55 2.08 25.25
CA ASP A 89 -1.77 0.74 25.85
C ASP A 89 -0.62 -0.23 25.54
#